data_AF-A0A9P0ZLV9-F1
#
_entry.id   AF-A0A9P0ZLV9-F1
#
_cell.length_a   1.000
_cell.length_b   1.000
_cell.length_c   1.000
_cell.angle_alpha   90.00
_cell.angle_beta   90.00
_cell.angle_gamma   90.00
#
_symmetry.space_group_name_H-M   'P 1'
#
loop_
_entity.id
_entity.type
_entity.pdbx_description
1 polymer ?
#
loop_
_entity_poly.entity_id
_entity_poly.type
_entity_poly.pdbx_seq_one_letter_code
_entity_poly.pdbx_strand_id
1 'polypeptide(L)'
;MIVLGCMDLDLALRTEKPAALKDTSTLDEKREMERWERSNRMSLMIMKRAIPESFRGTMADEADAKSFLVELEKRFAKNEKAETSTLLSTLVSMKYKGKGNIREYILEMSHIASKLSALKLILPEELLVYLVLISLPSQFNQFKVSYNCIKEKWSLNELISHCVQEEERIKQDKTEN
;
A
#
# COMPACT_ATOMS: atom_id res chain seq x y z
N MET A 1 -10.87 -16.12 -7.84
CA MET A 1 -10.25 -17.46 -7.96
C MET A 1 -11.04 -18.59 -7.32
N ILE A 2 -11.71 -18.40 -6.18
CA ILE A 2 -12.49 -19.47 -5.50
C ILE A 2 -13.51 -20.15 -6.45
N VAL A 3 -14.23 -19.38 -7.26
CA VAL A 3 -15.23 -19.90 -8.23
C VAL A 3 -14.60 -20.82 -9.29
N LEU A 4 -13.37 -20.54 -9.75
CA LEU A 4 -12.71 -21.37 -10.77
C LEU A 4 -12.29 -22.72 -10.21
N GLY A 5 -11.75 -22.73 -8.98
CA GLY A 5 -11.39 -23.97 -8.29
C GLY A 5 -12.60 -24.80 -7.87
N CYS A 6 -13.73 -24.18 -7.51
CA CYS A 6 -14.96 -24.91 -7.18
C CYS A 6 -15.66 -25.53 -8.39
N MET A 7 -15.35 -25.07 -9.60
CA MET A 7 -15.97 -25.54 -10.85
C MET A 7 -15.02 -26.43 -11.66
N ASP A 8 -13.85 -26.79 -11.12
CA ASP A 8 -12.78 -27.52 -11.82
C ASP A 8 -12.35 -26.87 -13.14
N LEU A 9 -12.43 -25.53 -13.20
CA LEU A 9 -12.09 -24.74 -14.39
C LEU A 9 -10.69 -24.12 -14.32
N ASP A 10 -9.92 -24.39 -13.29
CA ASP A 10 -8.61 -23.78 -13.04
C ASP A 10 -7.43 -24.60 -13.57
N LEU A 11 -7.68 -25.67 -14.34
CA LEU A 11 -6.65 -26.48 -15.00
C LEU A 11 -5.64 -25.61 -15.77
N ALA A 12 -6.11 -24.71 -16.63
CA ALA A 12 -5.26 -23.80 -17.41
C ALA A 12 -4.49 -22.76 -16.57
N LEU A 13 -4.88 -22.53 -15.31
CA LEU A 13 -4.14 -21.68 -14.39
C LEU A 13 -3.02 -22.46 -13.68
N ARG A 14 -3.17 -23.77 -13.52
CA ARG A 14 -2.23 -24.64 -12.79
C ARG A 14 -1.20 -25.31 -13.68
N THR A 15 -1.55 -25.66 -14.91
CA THR A 15 -0.68 -26.40 -15.83
C THR A 15 -0.29 -25.56 -17.04
N GLU A 16 0.92 -25.81 -17.56
CA GLU A 16 1.37 -25.20 -18.81
C GLU A 16 0.52 -25.65 -20.00
N LYS A 17 0.48 -24.83 -21.05
CA LYS A 17 -0.24 -25.16 -22.28
C LYS A 17 0.31 -26.46 -22.88
N PRO A 18 -0.55 -27.45 -23.17
CA PRO A 18 -0.13 -28.68 -23.84
C PRO A 18 0.54 -28.41 -25.20
N ALA A 19 1.43 -29.31 -25.60
CA ALA A 19 2.11 -29.22 -26.90
C ALA A 19 1.09 -29.25 -28.05
N ALA A 20 1.38 -28.49 -29.12
CA ALA A 20 0.54 -28.47 -30.32
C ALA A 20 0.32 -29.88 -30.87
N LEU A 21 -0.94 -30.24 -31.16
CA LEU A 21 -1.29 -31.54 -31.72
C LEU A 21 -0.62 -31.73 -33.09
N LYS A 22 -0.15 -32.96 -33.33
CA LYS A 22 0.37 -33.42 -34.62
C LYS A 22 -0.57 -34.46 -35.22
N ASP A 23 -0.41 -34.80 -36.49
CA ASP A 23 -1.25 -35.81 -37.15
C ASP A 23 -1.15 -37.20 -36.48
N THR A 24 -0.03 -37.48 -35.80
CA THR A 24 0.21 -38.70 -35.02
C THR A 24 -0.26 -38.62 -33.57
N SER A 25 -0.88 -37.51 -33.15
CA SER A 25 -1.26 -37.31 -31.75
C SER A 25 -2.32 -38.32 -31.31
N THR A 26 -2.13 -38.82 -30.10
CA THR A 26 -3.02 -39.83 -29.51
C THR A 26 -4.38 -39.23 -29.17
N LEU A 27 -5.39 -40.09 -29.02
CA LEU A 27 -6.72 -39.64 -28.59
C LEU A 27 -6.69 -38.98 -27.21
N ASP A 28 -5.78 -39.39 -26.33
CA ASP A 28 -5.66 -38.83 -24.99
C ASP A 28 -5.00 -37.44 -25.01
N GLU A 29 -3.97 -37.21 -25.84
CA GLU A 29 -3.38 -35.89 -26.07
C GLU A 29 -4.41 -34.88 -26.61
N LYS A 30 -5.29 -35.34 -27.52
CA LYS A 30 -6.39 -34.50 -28.05
C LYS A 30 -7.38 -34.11 -26.96
N ARG A 31 -7.79 -35.06 -26.11
CA ARG A 31 -8.69 -34.79 -24.97
C ARG A 31 -8.07 -33.84 -23.95
N GLU A 32 -6.78 -33.97 -23.69
CA GLU A 32 -6.06 -33.09 -22.77
C GLU A 32 -6.03 -31.65 -23.30
N MET A 33 -5.72 -31.46 -24.58
CA MET A 33 -5.77 -30.14 -25.21
C MET A 33 -7.17 -29.53 -25.15
N GLU A 34 -8.22 -30.28 -25.50
CA GLU A 34 -9.60 -29.78 -25.45
C GLU A 34 -10.02 -29.37 -24.02
N ARG A 35 -9.65 -30.17 -23.01
CA ARG A 35 -9.93 -29.84 -21.60
C ARG A 35 -9.20 -28.58 -21.17
N TRP A 36 -7.93 -28.45 -21.54
CA TRP A 36 -7.13 -27.26 -21.24
C TRP A 36 -7.70 -26.02 -21.92
N GLU A 37 -8.02 -26.08 -23.22
CA GLU A 37 -8.60 -24.95 -23.97
C GLU A 37 -9.95 -24.52 -23.41
N ARG A 38 -10.80 -25.49 -23.03
CA ARG A 38 -12.07 -25.21 -22.38
C ARG A 38 -11.87 -24.50 -21.04
N SER A 39 -10.97 -25.01 -20.20
CA SER A 39 -10.61 -24.39 -18.92
C SER A 39 -10.06 -22.97 -19.12
N ASN A 40 -9.17 -22.78 -20.08
CA ASN A 40 -8.58 -21.49 -20.44
C ASN A 40 -9.65 -20.47 -20.84
N ARG A 41 -10.52 -20.84 -21.80
CA ARG A 41 -11.59 -19.98 -22.30
C ARG A 41 -12.58 -19.59 -21.20
N MET A 42 -12.98 -20.55 -20.37
CA MET A 42 -13.96 -20.30 -19.29
C MET A 42 -13.35 -19.42 -18.19
N SER A 43 -12.10 -19.68 -17.81
CA SER A 43 -11.36 -18.86 -16.85
C SER A 43 -11.24 -17.41 -17.31
N LEU A 44 -10.87 -17.17 -18.58
CA LEU A 44 -10.84 -15.82 -19.15
C LEU A 44 -12.20 -15.13 -19.09
N MET A 45 -13.29 -15.80 -19.49
CA MET A 45 -14.63 -15.20 -19.45
C MET A 45 -15.07 -14.82 -18.03
N ILE A 46 -14.82 -15.70 -17.06
CA ILE A 46 -15.17 -15.45 -15.65
C ILE A 46 -14.34 -14.29 -15.08
N MET A 47 -13.02 -14.28 -15.33
CA MET A 47 -12.15 -13.21 -14.87
C MET A 47 -12.48 -11.85 -15.52
N LYS A 48 -12.63 -11.79 -16.85
CA LYS A 48 -13.04 -10.57 -17.57
C LYS A 48 -14.39 -10.03 -17.11
N ARG A 49 -15.34 -10.91 -16.81
CA ARG A 49 -16.65 -10.51 -16.27
C ARG A 49 -16.57 -9.97 -14.85
N ALA A 50 -15.74 -10.56 -13.99
CA ALA A 50 -15.56 -10.13 -12.61
C ALA A 50 -14.89 -8.74 -12.49
N ILE A 51 -14.18 -8.30 -13.53
CA ILE A 51 -13.56 -6.98 -13.59
C ILE A 51 -14.62 -5.92 -13.95
N PRO A 52 -14.74 -4.83 -13.17
CA PRO A 52 -15.65 -3.73 -13.49
C PRO A 52 -15.31 -3.09 -14.84
N GLU A 53 -16.34 -2.63 -15.56
CA GLU A 53 -16.20 -2.09 -16.93
C GLU A 53 -15.21 -0.93 -17.04
N SER A 54 -15.12 -0.09 -16.00
CA SER A 54 -14.18 1.03 -15.92
C SER A 54 -12.71 0.61 -16.04
N PHE A 55 -12.37 -0.66 -15.76
CA PHE A 55 -11.00 -1.16 -15.83
C PHE A 55 -10.72 -2.03 -17.07
N ARG A 56 -11.74 -2.44 -17.83
CA ARG A 56 -11.61 -3.37 -18.96
C ARG A 56 -10.82 -2.78 -20.14
N GLY A 57 -11.00 -1.50 -20.44
CA GLY A 57 -10.41 -0.86 -21.63
C GLY A 57 -8.88 -0.73 -21.61
N THR A 58 -8.24 -1.08 -20.51
CA THR A 58 -6.80 -0.98 -20.36
C THR A 58 -6.07 -2.31 -20.55
N MET A 59 -6.77 -3.45 -20.49
CA MET A 59 -6.14 -4.77 -20.51
C MET A 59 -5.94 -5.26 -21.94
N ALA A 60 -4.80 -5.89 -22.21
CA ALA A 60 -4.58 -6.59 -23.47
C ALA A 60 -5.54 -7.78 -23.58
N ASP A 61 -6.01 -8.08 -24.80
CA ASP A 61 -6.72 -9.32 -25.08
C ASP A 61 -5.72 -10.49 -25.07
N GLU A 62 -5.39 -10.94 -23.86
CA GLU A 62 -4.59 -12.14 -23.63
C GLU A 62 -5.38 -13.38 -24.07
N ALA A 63 -4.73 -14.23 -24.85
CA ALA A 63 -5.29 -15.52 -25.28
C ALA A 63 -5.21 -16.60 -24.18
N ASP A 64 -4.39 -16.37 -23.17
CA ASP A 64 -4.09 -17.31 -22.09
C ASP A 64 -4.54 -16.77 -20.72
N ALA A 65 -5.27 -17.59 -19.98
CA ALA A 65 -5.86 -17.26 -18.69
C ALA A 65 -4.80 -17.01 -17.62
N LYS A 66 -3.71 -17.78 -17.65
CA LYS A 66 -2.62 -17.66 -16.68
C LYS A 66 -1.89 -16.34 -16.88
N SER A 67 -1.56 -15.99 -18.12
CA SER A 67 -0.93 -14.73 -18.51
C SER A 67 -1.84 -13.53 -18.18
N PHE A 68 -3.14 -13.64 -18.47
CA PHE A 68 -4.13 -12.64 -18.07
C PHE A 68 -4.20 -12.45 -16.56
N LEU A 69 -4.16 -13.53 -15.78
CA LEU A 69 -4.15 -13.45 -14.32
C LEU A 69 -2.88 -12.76 -13.81
N VAL A 70 -1.71 -13.06 -14.38
CA VAL A 70 -0.45 -12.41 -14.01
C VAL A 70 -0.47 -10.91 -14.32
N GLU A 71 -0.98 -10.50 -15.48
CA GLU A 71 -1.13 -9.07 -15.81
C GLU A 71 -2.18 -8.39 -14.92
N LEU A 72 -3.26 -9.10 -14.57
CA LEU A 72 -4.26 -8.63 -13.62
C LEU A 72 -3.65 -8.43 -12.24
N GLU A 73 -2.90 -9.41 -11.74
CA GLU A 73 -2.16 -9.33 -10.49
C GLU A 73 -1.13 -8.20 -10.56
N LYS A 74 -0.43 -7.98 -11.66
CA LYS A 74 0.50 -6.85 -11.79
C LYS A 74 -0.19 -5.48 -11.73
N ARG A 75 -1.41 -5.37 -12.25
CA ARG A 75 -2.18 -4.12 -12.25
C ARG A 75 -2.93 -3.85 -10.94
N PHE A 76 -3.41 -4.91 -10.30
CA PHE A 76 -4.23 -4.84 -9.09
C PHE A 76 -3.50 -5.30 -7.82
N ALA A 77 -2.27 -5.81 -7.91
CA ALA A 77 -1.33 -5.78 -6.82
C ALA A 77 -1.34 -4.33 -6.37
N LYS A 78 -1.95 -4.08 -5.19
CA LYS A 78 -2.20 -2.78 -4.55
C LYS A 78 -1.34 -1.74 -5.23
N ASN A 79 -1.91 -0.80 -6.00
CA ASN A 79 -1.12 0.17 -6.74
C ASN A 79 -0.15 0.84 -5.76
N GLU A 80 1.07 0.30 -5.66
CA GLU A 80 1.95 0.56 -4.52
C GLU A 80 2.33 2.04 -4.57
N LYS A 81 2.39 2.58 -5.79
CA LYS A 81 2.58 4.00 -6.07
C LYS A 81 1.41 4.84 -5.57
N ALA A 82 0.16 4.44 -5.83
CA ALA A 82 -1.01 5.17 -5.31
C ALA A 82 -1.11 5.09 -3.78
N GLU A 83 -0.85 3.93 -3.18
CA GLU A 83 -0.83 3.76 -1.72
C GLU A 83 0.29 4.60 -1.09
N THR A 84 1.51 4.52 -1.65
CA THR A 84 2.66 5.33 -1.22
C THR A 84 2.37 6.82 -1.35
N SER A 85 1.83 7.26 -2.50
CA SER A 85 1.48 8.66 -2.73
C SER A 85 0.42 9.16 -1.75
N THR A 86 -0.57 8.32 -1.43
CA THR A 86 -1.64 8.66 -0.48
C THR A 86 -1.07 8.78 0.94
N LEU A 87 -0.29 7.78 1.39
CA LEU A 87 0.32 7.79 2.71
C LEU A 87 1.31 8.96 2.88
N LEU A 88 2.13 9.23 1.87
CA LEU A 88 3.06 10.36 1.87
C LEU A 88 2.30 11.68 1.94
N SER A 89 1.24 11.85 1.13
CA SER A 89 0.38 13.03 1.17
C SER A 89 -0.26 13.22 2.55
N THR A 90 -0.74 12.15 3.17
CA THR A 90 -1.27 12.19 4.53
C THR A 90 -0.18 12.64 5.51
N LEU A 91 0.99 12.01 5.48
CA LEU A 91 2.09 12.32 6.41
C LEU A 91 2.51 13.79 6.36
N VAL A 92 2.68 14.36 5.16
CA VAL A 92 3.13 15.77 5.00
C VAL A 92 2.02 16.79 5.29
N SER A 93 0.75 16.40 5.15
CA SER A 93 -0.41 17.28 5.40
C SER A 93 -0.93 17.21 6.83
N MET A 94 -0.52 16.20 7.62
CA MET A 94 -0.85 16.12 9.03
C MET A 94 -0.40 17.38 9.77
N LYS A 95 -1.31 17.94 10.57
CA LYS A 95 -1.06 19.07 11.47
C LYS A 95 -1.64 18.78 12.84
N TYR A 96 -0.84 19.00 13.88
CA TYR A 96 -1.36 18.89 15.25
C TYR A 96 -2.24 20.11 15.56
N LYS A 97 -3.47 19.88 16.03
CA LYS A 97 -4.43 20.95 16.30
C LYS A 97 -4.26 21.60 17.67
N GLY A 98 -3.26 21.18 18.45
CA GLY A 98 -3.01 21.69 19.80
C GLY A 98 -4.04 21.25 20.84
N LYS A 99 -4.93 20.32 20.47
CA LYS A 99 -5.94 19.69 21.31
C LYS A 99 -5.79 18.18 21.17
N GLY A 100 -5.68 17.47 22.29
CA GLY A 100 -5.48 16.02 22.33
C GLY A 100 -4.20 15.64 23.05
N ASN A 101 -3.66 14.47 22.67
CA ASN A 101 -2.44 13.91 23.20
C ASN A 101 -1.34 13.97 22.13
N ILE A 102 -0.34 14.84 22.33
CA ILE A 102 0.75 15.01 21.36
C ILE A 102 1.58 13.73 21.16
N ARG A 103 1.70 12.86 22.18
CA ARG A 103 2.40 11.58 22.05
C ARG A 103 1.67 10.66 21.08
N GLU A 104 0.36 10.54 21.21
CA GLU A 104 -0.45 9.72 20.29
C GLU A 104 -0.35 10.24 18.85
N TYR A 105 -0.38 11.57 18.67
CA TYR A 105 -0.20 12.20 17.38
C TYR A 105 1.16 11.85 16.72
N ILE A 106 2.26 11.92 17.48
CA ILE A 106 3.59 11.59 16.95
C ILE A 106 3.70 10.09 16.64
N LEU A 107 3.12 9.23 17.48
CA LEU A 107 3.06 7.78 17.22
C LEU A 107 2.26 7.45 15.96
N GLU A 108 1.19 8.19 15.67
CA GLU A 108 0.43 8.05 14.43
C GLU A 108 1.29 8.44 13.20
N MET A 109 2.05 9.54 13.27
CA MET A 109 2.98 9.91 12.20
C MET A 109 4.06 8.82 11.99
N SER A 110 4.60 8.26 13.07
CA SER A 110 5.57 7.16 13.03
C SER A 110 4.99 5.89 12.39
N HIS A 111 3.73 5.57 12.70
CA HIS A 111 3.01 4.45 12.10
C HIS A 111 2.81 4.63 10.58
N ILE A 112 2.56 5.84 10.11
CA ILE A 112 2.49 6.10 8.66
C ILE A 112 3.87 5.93 8.02
N ALA A 113 4.93 6.40 8.67
CA ALA A 113 6.31 6.22 8.19
C ALA A 113 6.71 4.74 8.12
N SER A 114 6.30 3.91 9.08
CA SER A 114 6.57 2.46 9.05
C SER A 114 5.82 1.75 7.91
N LYS A 115 4.58 2.16 7.62
CA LYS A 115 3.83 1.68 6.44
C LYS A 115 4.52 2.07 5.13
N LEU A 116 5.04 3.30 5.03
CA LEU A 116 5.81 3.74 3.86
C LEU A 116 7.09 2.91 3.70
N SER A 117 7.77 2.58 4.80
CA SER A 117 8.94 1.69 4.78
C SER A 117 8.60 0.29 4.26
N ALA A 118 7.43 -0.26 4.61
CA ALA A 118 6.96 -1.53 4.08
C ALA A 118 6.71 -1.49 2.55
N LEU A 119 6.42 -0.30 2.01
CA LEU A 119 6.28 -0.02 0.57
C LEU A 119 7.59 0.41 -0.10
N LYS A 120 8.75 0.12 0.53
CA LYS A 120 10.10 0.45 0.05
C LYS A 120 10.43 1.95 -0.01
N LEU A 121 9.59 2.82 0.56
CA LEU A 121 9.91 4.24 0.76
C LEU A 121 10.42 4.44 2.19
N ILE A 122 11.74 4.33 2.36
CA ILE A 122 12.38 4.49 3.67
C ILE A 122 12.54 5.98 3.98
N LEU A 123 11.92 6.43 5.07
CA LEU A 123 12.07 7.78 5.58
C LEU A 123 13.14 7.79 6.69
N PRO A 124 14.19 8.63 6.58
CA PRO A 124 15.12 8.83 7.69
C PRO A 124 14.38 9.32 8.94
N GLU A 125 14.79 8.85 10.11
CA GLU A 125 14.21 9.29 11.39
C GLU A 125 14.31 10.82 11.57
N GLU A 126 15.43 11.40 11.15
CA GLU A 126 15.65 12.85 11.15
C GLU A 126 14.60 13.61 10.32
N LEU A 127 14.18 13.06 9.17
CA LEU A 127 13.12 13.67 8.37
C LEU A 127 11.77 13.61 9.10
N LEU A 128 11.48 12.52 9.80
CA LEU A 128 10.26 12.39 10.60
C LEU A 128 10.24 13.40 11.75
N VAL A 129 11.38 13.63 12.42
CA VAL A 129 11.53 14.67 13.45
C VAL A 129 11.21 16.05 12.89
N TYR A 130 11.78 16.41 11.73
CA TYR A 130 11.46 17.68 11.07
C TYR A 130 9.99 17.79 10.67
N LEU A 131 9.39 16.71 10.15
CA LEU A 131 7.97 16.68 9.78
C LEU A 131 7.06 16.93 10.99
N VAL A 132 7.38 16.36 12.15
CA VAL A 132 6.67 16.65 13.41
C VAL A 132 6.83 18.12 13.78
N LEU A 133 8.06 18.66 13.78
CA LEU A 133 8.29 20.06 14.17
C LEU A 133 7.53 21.07 13.30
N ILE A 134 7.46 20.86 11.98
CA ILE A 134 6.70 21.74 11.08
C ILE A 134 5.19 21.52 11.16
N SER A 135 4.72 20.40 11.72
CA SER A 135 3.31 20.09 11.87
C SER A 135 2.70 20.66 13.16
N LEU A 136 3.53 20.99 14.14
CA LEU A 136 3.09 21.59 15.40
C LEU A 136 2.52 23.01 15.20
N PRO A 137 1.46 23.38 15.94
CA PRO A 137 0.83 24.69 15.87
C PRO A 137 1.69 25.80 16.51
N SER A 138 1.29 27.07 16.33
CA SER A 138 2.02 28.25 16.81
C SER A 138 2.24 28.31 18.32
N GLN A 139 1.38 27.67 19.11
CA GLN A 139 1.57 27.54 20.56
C GLN A 139 2.88 26.81 20.95
N PHE A 140 3.48 26.02 20.04
CA PHE A 140 4.79 25.39 20.23
C PHE A 140 5.96 26.20 19.66
N ASN A 141 5.76 27.49 19.30
CA ASN A 141 6.82 28.27 18.65
C ASN A 141 8.08 28.42 19.52
N GLN A 142 7.93 28.62 20.84
CA GLN A 142 9.06 28.68 21.76
C GLN A 142 9.86 27.38 21.74
N PHE A 143 9.18 26.24 21.79
CA PHE A 143 9.79 24.92 21.66
C PHE A 143 10.55 24.75 20.33
N LYS A 144 9.99 25.18 19.19
CA LYS A 144 10.68 25.11 17.89
C LYS A 144 11.95 25.96 17.86
N VAL A 145 11.92 27.14 18.47
CA VAL A 145 13.11 28.00 18.58
C VAL A 145 14.18 27.32 19.44
N SER A 146 13.79 26.74 20.58
CA SER A 146 14.70 25.99 21.44
C SER A 146 15.36 24.83 20.69
N TYR A 147 14.58 24.05 19.92
CA TYR A 147 15.12 22.98 19.08
C TYR A 147 16.16 23.50 18.08
N ASN A 148 15.85 24.60 17.37
CA ASN A 148 16.76 25.17 16.36
C ASN A 148 18.08 25.72 16.95
N CYS A 149 18.10 26.06 18.24
CA CYS A 149 19.30 26.50 18.93
C CYS A 149 20.20 25.34 19.38
N ILE A 150 19.66 24.12 19.43
CA ILE A 150 20.39 22.92 19.81
C ILE A 150 21.14 22.38 18.59
N LYS A 151 22.44 22.12 18.75
CA LYS A 151 23.28 21.56 17.68
C LYS A 151 23.13 20.05 17.54
N GLU A 152 22.68 19.38 18.60
CA GLU A 152 22.48 17.94 18.66
C GLU A 152 21.17 17.55 17.97
N LYS A 153 21.19 16.41 17.27
CA LYS A 153 19.99 15.85 16.65
C LYS A 153 19.23 15.02 17.69
N TRP A 154 17.93 15.24 17.78
CA TRP A 154 17.08 14.42 18.63
C TRP A 154 16.59 13.17 17.90
N SER A 155 16.54 12.06 18.63
CA SER A 155 15.74 10.90 18.27
C SER A 155 14.25 11.21 18.38
N LEU A 156 13.42 10.37 17.76
CA LEU A 156 11.97 10.50 17.86
C LEU A 156 11.48 10.38 19.32
N ASN A 157 12.13 9.55 20.14
CA ASN A 157 11.78 9.35 21.54
C ASN A 157 12.07 10.60 22.38
N GLU A 158 13.22 11.25 22.17
CA GLU A 158 13.56 12.51 22.83
C GLU A 158 12.58 13.61 22.42
N LEU A 159 12.27 13.71 21.12
CA LEU A 159 11.26 14.65 20.62
C LEU A 159 9.90 14.44 21.28
N ILE A 160 9.42 13.19 21.39
CA ILE A 160 8.17 12.87 22.07
C ILE A 160 8.20 13.35 23.52
N SER A 161 9.29 13.08 24.25
CA SER A 161 9.43 13.49 25.65
C SER A 161 9.32 15.00 25.80
N HIS A 162 10.06 15.77 25.00
CA HIS A 162 10.03 17.23 25.09
C HIS A 162 8.71 17.83 24.61
N CYS A 163 8.08 17.26 23.57
CA CYS A 163 6.75 17.67 23.11
C CYS A 163 5.68 17.50 24.20
N VAL A 164 5.72 16.40 24.96
CA VAL A 164 4.78 16.15 26.07
C VAL A 164 4.99 17.17 27.19
N GLN A 165 6.23 17.43 27.58
CA GLN A 165 6.55 18.44 28.60
C GLN A 165 6.06 19.84 28.19
N GLU A 166 6.29 20.23 26.93
CA GLU A 166 5.83 21.51 26.40
C GLU A 166 4.29 21.58 26.35
N GLU A 167 3.61 20.48 26.00
CA GLU A 167 2.15 20.45 26.02
C GLU A 167 1.59 20.64 27.44
N GLU A 168 2.20 20.03 28.46
CA GLU A 168 1.83 20.22 29.87
C GLU A 168 2.03 21.67 30.31
N ARG A 169 3.16 22.28 29.97
CA ARG A 169 3.45 23.70 30.24
C ARG A 169 2.40 24.61 29.60
N ILE A 170 2.07 24.39 28.32
CA ILE A 170 1.04 25.17 27.60
C ILE A 170 -0.35 25.00 28.25
N LYS A 171 -0.66 23.82 28.79
CA LYS A 171 -1.93 23.59 29.51
C LYS A 171 -1.96 24.36 30.84
N GLN A 172 -0.87 24.40 31.58
CA GLN A 172 -0.76 25.15 32.84
C GLN A 172 -0.92 26.65 32.61
N ASP A 173 -0.21 27.24 31.64
CA ASP A 173 -0.31 28.66 31.29
C ASP A 173 -1.74 29.11 30.92
N LYS A 174 -2.56 28.20 30.35
CA LYS A 174 -3.96 28.45 29.99
C LYS A 174 -4.94 28.34 31.16
N THR A 175 -4.54 27.70 32.25
CA THR A 175 -5.38 27.49 33.44
C THR A 175 -5.17 28.61 34.48
N GLU A 176 -4.01 29.28 34.40
CA GLU A 176 -3.61 30.38 35.30
C GLU A 176 -4.00 31.78 34.79
N ASN A 177 -4.50 31.89 33.55
CA ASN A 177 -5.02 33.13 32.93
C ASN A 177 -6.52 33.04 32.69
#